data_AF-A0A956IPM9-F1
#
_entry.id   AF-A0A956IPM9-F1
#
_cell.length_a   1.000
_cell.length_b   1.000
_cell.length_c   1.000
_cell.angle_alpha   90.00
_cell.angle_beta   90.00
_cell.angle_gamma   90.00
#
_symmetry.space_group_name_H-M   'P 1'
#
loop_
_entity.id
_entity.type
_entity.pdbx_description
1 polymer ?
#
loop_
_entity_poly.entity_id
_entity_poly.type
_entity_poly.pdbx_seq_one_letter_code
_entity_poly.pdbx_strand_id
1 'polypeptide(L)'
;MPITIADDNEITQTCLNCGAGHRMPLKKGHSKSKKGPYALVDGDTLEVKVDDEVTPQVITFVAADFADIGNALASEVAAKINAVLTGGAADTDDDALRIMSNSVVMGTTSVEATGGTAKAKLGLGSGKAGPLKLGVTKGTGANKQTAVDTIDLPPCPDCGAKESLVRTWDTMPPGFEDSFHAKHRRAVNALAQHLKGQGFSDADAKPTHDNEPGPPPDVEANFPPGPMNLPKPPPFGPPPNTPGGP
;
A
#
# COMPACT_ATOMS: atom_id res chain seq x y z
N MET A 1 10.20 -9.58 -1.62
CA MET A 1 9.02 -9.35 -2.50
C MET A 1 9.37 -8.16 -3.35
N PRO A 2 9.48 -8.26 -4.68
CA PRO A 2 10.10 -7.18 -5.44
C PRO A 2 9.21 -5.94 -5.45
N ILE A 3 9.73 -4.83 -4.95
CA ILE A 3 9.35 -3.52 -5.50
C ILE A 3 9.79 -3.57 -6.97
N THR A 4 8.86 -3.40 -7.89
CA THR A 4 9.13 -3.52 -9.33
C THR A 4 9.34 -2.16 -9.97
N ILE A 5 8.64 -1.13 -9.49
CA ILE A 5 8.78 0.26 -9.94
C ILE A 5 8.66 1.15 -8.71
N ALA A 6 9.48 2.19 -8.63
CA ALA A 6 9.27 3.30 -7.73
C ALA A 6 9.40 4.59 -8.55
N ASP A 7 8.64 5.60 -8.19
CA ASP A 7 8.94 7.00 -8.52
C ASP A 7 8.78 7.85 -7.26
N ASP A 8 8.95 9.17 -7.37
CA ASP A 8 8.85 10.09 -6.23
C ASP A 8 7.44 10.14 -5.58
N ASN A 9 6.44 9.54 -6.22
CA ASN A 9 5.04 9.58 -5.82
C ASN A 9 4.46 8.21 -5.51
N GLU A 10 4.91 7.13 -6.14
CA GLU A 10 4.33 5.79 -6.00
C GLU A 10 5.39 4.67 -5.97
N ILE A 11 5.04 3.56 -5.32
CA ILE A 11 5.72 2.28 -5.51
C ILE A 11 4.75 1.26 -6.12
N THR A 12 5.30 0.39 -6.95
CA THR A 12 4.62 -0.81 -7.45
C THR A 12 5.24 -2.05 -6.81
N GLN A 13 4.39 -2.93 -6.31
CA GLN A 13 4.78 -4.21 -5.75
C GLN A 13 3.92 -5.33 -6.31
N THR A 14 4.53 -6.49 -6.51
CA THR A 14 3.80 -7.72 -6.77
C THR A 14 3.55 -8.45 -5.44
N CYS A 15 2.29 -8.68 -5.08
CA CYS A 15 1.95 -9.46 -3.91
C CYS A 15 2.48 -10.89 -4.05
N LEU A 16 3.19 -11.36 -3.04
CA LEU A 16 3.77 -12.69 -2.99
C LEU A 16 2.69 -13.78 -2.95
N ASN A 17 1.58 -13.50 -2.27
CA ASN A 17 0.53 -14.50 -2.05
C ASN A 17 -0.34 -14.73 -3.28
N CYS A 18 -0.70 -13.68 -4.03
CA CYS A 18 -1.61 -13.80 -5.17
C CYS A 18 -1.04 -13.34 -6.52
N GLY A 19 0.13 -12.70 -6.54
CA GLY A 19 0.76 -12.21 -7.77
C GLY A 19 0.16 -10.90 -8.32
N ALA A 20 -0.80 -10.30 -7.63
CA ALA A 20 -1.41 -9.04 -8.05
C ALA A 20 -0.43 -7.86 -7.95
N GLY A 21 -0.59 -6.88 -8.85
CA GLY A 21 0.14 -5.61 -8.82
C GLY A 21 -0.52 -4.60 -7.89
N HIS A 22 0.29 -3.97 -7.04
CA HIS A 22 -0.13 -2.93 -6.11
C HIS A 22 0.64 -1.65 -6.36
N ARG A 23 -0.04 -0.65 -6.92
CA ARG A 23 0.47 0.72 -7.04
C ARG A 23 0.03 1.54 -5.83
N MET A 24 0.97 1.82 -4.95
CA MET A 24 0.74 2.49 -3.67
C MET A 24 1.36 3.88 -3.69
N PRO A 25 0.59 4.96 -3.51
CA PRO A 25 1.15 6.28 -3.35
C PRO A 25 1.98 6.36 -2.06
N LEU A 26 3.15 6.99 -2.19
CA LEU A 26 4.06 7.25 -1.08
C LEU A 26 3.48 8.30 -0.14
N LYS A 27 2.89 9.37 -0.72
CA LYS A 27 2.57 10.61 0.00
C LYS A 27 1.12 10.75 0.45
N LYS A 28 0.24 9.89 -0.05
CA LYS A 28 -1.21 10.03 0.10
C LYS A 28 -1.81 8.83 0.82
N GLY A 29 -2.78 9.11 1.67
CA GLY A 29 -3.75 8.10 2.06
C GLY A 29 -4.45 7.52 0.85
N HIS A 30 -4.63 6.20 0.82
CA HIS A 30 -5.30 5.54 -0.30
C HIS A 30 -5.96 4.25 0.11
N SER A 31 -7.05 3.91 -0.58
CA SER A 31 -7.73 2.63 -0.48
C SER A 31 -7.94 2.07 -1.88
N LYS A 32 -7.58 0.80 -2.08
CA LYS A 32 -7.76 0.09 -3.34
C LYS A 32 -8.80 -1.02 -3.15
N SER A 33 -9.68 -1.16 -4.13
CA SER A 33 -10.70 -2.20 -4.17
C SER A 33 -10.15 -3.48 -4.82
N LYS A 34 -10.98 -4.53 -4.89
CA LYS A 34 -10.70 -5.67 -5.77
C LYS A 34 -10.88 -5.27 -7.23
N LYS A 35 -10.30 -6.04 -8.14
CA LYS A 35 -10.58 -5.88 -9.58
C LYS A 35 -12.08 -6.04 -9.86
N GLY A 36 -12.59 -5.16 -10.70
CA GLY A 36 -13.97 -5.22 -11.20
C GLY A 36 -14.15 -6.28 -12.31
N PRO A 37 -15.34 -6.34 -12.93
CA PRO A 37 -16.50 -5.47 -12.69
C PRO A 37 -17.16 -5.70 -11.33
N TYR A 38 -18.00 -4.74 -10.91
CA TYR A 38 -18.69 -4.76 -9.63
C TYR A 38 -20.19 -5.00 -9.79
N ALA A 39 -20.72 -5.97 -9.05
CA ALA A 39 -22.15 -6.28 -9.03
C ALA A 39 -22.95 -5.31 -8.14
N LEU A 40 -22.95 -4.03 -8.51
CA LEU A 40 -23.72 -3.00 -7.82
C LEU A 40 -25.22 -3.11 -8.18
N VAL A 41 -26.07 -2.52 -7.34
CA VAL A 41 -27.49 -2.35 -7.62
C VAL A 41 -27.89 -0.89 -7.39
N ASP A 42 -28.99 -0.48 -7.99
CA ASP A 42 -29.53 0.88 -7.83
C ASP A 42 -29.76 1.21 -6.35
N GLY A 43 -29.25 2.36 -5.92
CA GLY A 43 -29.33 2.82 -4.54
C GLY A 43 -28.25 2.25 -3.60
N ASP A 44 -27.31 1.44 -4.10
CA ASP A 44 -26.16 1.03 -3.29
C ASP A 44 -25.38 2.26 -2.80
N THR A 45 -24.85 2.19 -1.57
CA THR A 45 -24.10 3.29 -0.97
C THR A 45 -22.67 2.88 -0.63
N LEU A 46 -21.75 3.83 -0.72
CA LEU A 46 -20.40 3.75 -0.15
C LEU A 46 -20.20 4.92 0.81
N GLU A 47 -19.78 4.61 2.03
CA GLU A 47 -19.41 5.62 3.02
C GLU A 47 -17.89 5.74 3.08
N VAL A 48 -17.36 6.93 2.83
CA VAL A 48 -15.92 7.21 2.80
C VAL A 48 -15.61 8.37 3.73
N LYS A 49 -14.56 8.22 4.54
CA LYS A 49 -13.89 9.33 5.21
C LYS A 49 -12.59 9.63 4.48
N VAL A 50 -12.34 10.89 4.20
CA VAL A 50 -11.05 11.36 3.72
C VAL A 50 -10.36 12.14 4.84
N ASP A 51 -9.08 11.87 5.03
CA ASP A 51 -8.23 12.49 6.05
C ASP A 51 -8.80 12.35 7.48
N ASP A 52 -8.99 13.44 8.21
CA ASP A 52 -9.50 13.44 9.59
C ASP A 52 -11.01 13.79 9.66
N GLU A 53 -11.74 13.60 8.56
CA GLU A 53 -13.18 13.84 8.53
C GLU A 53 -13.92 13.01 9.60
N VAL A 54 -14.73 13.71 10.40
CA VAL A 54 -15.50 13.09 11.48
C VAL A 54 -16.70 12.33 10.91
N THR A 55 -17.36 12.90 9.89
CA THR A 55 -18.56 12.35 9.26
C THR A 55 -18.21 11.76 7.91
N PRO A 56 -18.58 10.49 7.62
CA PRO A 56 -18.40 9.92 6.29
C PRO A 56 -19.22 10.66 5.23
N GLN A 57 -18.62 10.85 4.06
CA GLN A 57 -19.32 11.22 2.84
C GLN A 57 -20.04 9.99 2.28
N VAL A 58 -21.32 10.14 1.94
CA VAL A 58 -22.14 9.06 1.38
C VAL A 58 -22.23 9.21 -0.13
N ILE A 59 -21.67 8.25 -0.85
CA ILE A 59 -21.77 8.15 -2.32
C ILE A 59 -22.88 7.14 -2.63
N THR A 60 -23.94 7.60 -3.29
CA THR A 60 -25.01 6.71 -3.77
C THR A 60 -24.81 6.39 -5.25
N PHE A 61 -24.80 5.10 -5.58
CA PHE A 61 -24.74 4.60 -6.94
C PHE A 61 -26.15 4.43 -7.48
N VAL A 62 -26.50 5.15 -8.54
CA VAL A 62 -27.79 5.01 -9.21
C VAL A 62 -27.59 4.41 -10.61
N ALA A 63 -28.52 3.57 -11.05
CA ALA A 63 -28.39 2.82 -12.29
C ALA A 63 -28.17 3.71 -13.53
N ALA A 64 -28.71 4.93 -13.52
CA ALA A 64 -28.56 5.90 -14.60
C ALA A 64 -27.12 6.41 -14.80
N ASP A 65 -26.23 6.24 -13.80
CA ASP A 65 -24.83 6.63 -13.90
C ASP A 65 -23.94 5.57 -14.58
N PHE A 66 -24.50 4.39 -14.88
CA PHE A 66 -23.77 3.22 -15.37
C PHE A 66 -24.38 2.71 -16.68
N ALA A 67 -23.55 2.17 -17.57
CA ALA A 67 -24.08 1.45 -18.73
C ALA A 67 -24.79 0.15 -18.30
N ASP A 68 -24.22 -0.56 -17.32
CA ASP A 68 -24.81 -1.72 -16.66
C ASP A 68 -24.35 -1.75 -15.19
N ILE A 69 -25.22 -1.32 -14.27
CA ILE A 69 -24.87 -1.26 -12.83
C ILE A 69 -24.56 -2.64 -12.22
N GLY A 70 -25.13 -3.72 -12.79
CA GLY A 70 -24.84 -5.09 -12.36
C GLY A 70 -23.46 -5.58 -12.79
N ASN A 71 -22.80 -4.87 -13.71
CA ASN A 71 -21.44 -5.13 -14.19
C ASN A 71 -20.62 -3.82 -14.23
N ALA A 72 -20.75 -2.98 -13.20
CA ALA A 72 -20.15 -1.66 -13.17
C ALA A 72 -18.62 -1.73 -13.30
N LEU A 73 -18.06 -1.00 -14.27
CA LEU A 73 -16.62 -0.94 -14.49
C LEU A 73 -15.94 -0.05 -13.44
N ALA A 74 -14.66 -0.32 -13.16
CA ALA A 74 -13.89 0.51 -12.23
C ALA A 74 -13.80 1.98 -12.66
N SER A 75 -13.76 2.24 -13.97
CA SER A 75 -13.77 3.60 -14.52
C SER A 75 -15.10 4.33 -14.28
N GLU A 76 -16.23 3.64 -14.42
CA GLU A 76 -17.56 4.20 -14.15
C GLU A 76 -17.72 4.50 -12.66
N VAL A 77 -17.31 3.57 -11.79
CA VAL A 77 -17.34 3.77 -10.34
C VAL A 77 -16.42 4.93 -9.94
N ALA A 78 -15.20 5.01 -10.50
CA ALA A 78 -14.28 6.12 -10.24
C ALA A 78 -14.86 7.47 -10.71
N ALA A 79 -15.47 7.52 -11.89
CA ALA A 79 -16.13 8.71 -12.40
C ALA A 79 -17.28 9.15 -11.47
N LYS A 80 -18.11 8.20 -11.02
CA LYS A 80 -19.20 8.50 -10.07
C LYS A 80 -18.67 9.02 -8.74
N ILE A 81 -17.62 8.42 -8.19
CA ILE A 81 -16.99 8.89 -6.95
C ILE A 81 -16.43 10.30 -7.15
N ASN A 82 -15.69 10.56 -8.22
CA ASN A 82 -15.13 11.90 -8.50
C ASN A 82 -16.20 12.98 -8.70
N ALA A 83 -17.42 12.62 -9.12
CA ALA A 83 -18.51 13.57 -9.26
C ALA A 83 -19.05 14.09 -7.92
N VAL A 84 -18.81 13.38 -6.81
CA VAL A 84 -19.42 13.70 -5.51
C VAL A 84 -18.43 13.78 -4.34
N LEU A 85 -17.31 13.07 -4.41
CA LEU A 85 -16.31 13.01 -3.34
C LEU A 85 -15.56 14.34 -3.25
N THR A 86 -15.51 14.90 -2.05
CA THR A 86 -14.72 16.09 -1.72
C THR A 86 -13.45 15.67 -0.98
N GLY A 87 -12.35 16.40 -1.19
CA GLY A 87 -11.08 16.15 -0.48
C GLY A 87 -10.27 14.95 -0.98
N GLY A 88 -10.86 14.08 -1.79
CA GLY A 88 -10.19 12.95 -2.43
C GLY A 88 -10.37 12.92 -3.95
N ALA A 89 -9.79 11.91 -4.58
CA ALA A 89 -9.96 11.58 -5.98
C ALA A 89 -9.94 10.06 -6.15
N ALA A 90 -10.63 9.57 -7.19
CA ALA A 90 -10.66 8.18 -7.58
C ALA A 90 -10.07 7.98 -8.97
N ASP A 91 -9.31 6.90 -9.15
CA ASP A 91 -8.82 6.44 -10.45
C ASP A 91 -8.91 4.91 -10.54
N THR A 92 -8.38 4.38 -11.64
CA THR A 92 -8.30 2.94 -11.89
C THR A 92 -6.86 2.48 -11.88
N ASP A 93 -6.57 1.38 -11.19
CA ASP A 93 -5.28 0.71 -11.19
C ASP A 93 -5.49 -0.79 -11.41
N ASP A 94 -5.18 -1.27 -12.62
CA ASP A 94 -5.29 -2.69 -13.01
C ASP A 94 -6.73 -3.23 -12.82
N ASP A 95 -7.70 -2.53 -13.42
CA ASP A 95 -9.16 -2.76 -13.36
C ASP A 95 -9.77 -2.73 -11.94
N ALA A 96 -9.02 -2.27 -10.95
CA ALA A 96 -9.53 -1.97 -9.62
C ALA A 96 -9.72 -0.47 -9.42
N LEU A 97 -10.77 -0.10 -8.68
CA LEU A 97 -10.96 1.25 -8.15
C LEU A 97 -9.87 1.56 -7.11
N ARG A 98 -9.28 2.75 -7.21
CA ARG A 98 -8.42 3.29 -6.16
C ARG A 98 -8.90 4.69 -5.79
N ILE A 99 -9.08 4.93 -4.49
CA ILE A 99 -9.46 6.21 -3.91
C ILE A 99 -8.25 6.75 -3.15
N MET A 100 -7.92 8.02 -3.35
CA MET A 100 -6.78 8.69 -2.74
C MET A 100 -7.21 10.02 -2.13
N SER A 101 -6.54 10.42 -1.06
CA SER A 101 -6.64 11.78 -0.55
C SER A 101 -5.97 12.77 -1.51
N ASN A 102 -6.50 13.99 -1.61
CA ASN A 102 -5.83 15.09 -2.30
C ASN A 102 -4.74 15.73 -1.43
N SER A 103 -4.76 15.49 -0.11
CA SER A 103 -3.74 15.94 0.83
C SER A 103 -2.50 15.04 0.77
N VAL A 104 -1.33 15.67 0.93
CA VAL A 104 -0.03 14.99 1.14
C VAL A 104 0.53 15.27 2.54
N VAL A 105 -0.29 15.82 3.44
CA VAL A 105 0.15 16.22 4.78
C VAL A 105 0.27 15.00 5.68
N MET A 106 1.44 14.85 6.30
CA MET A 106 1.71 13.74 7.20
C MET A 106 0.87 13.73 8.47
N GLY A 107 0.52 12.52 8.90
CA GLY A 107 -0.34 12.26 10.04
C GLY A 107 -1.83 12.49 9.80
N THR A 108 -2.20 13.23 8.76
CA THR A 108 -3.60 13.60 8.47
C THR A 108 -4.11 12.98 7.17
N THR A 109 -3.28 12.86 6.14
CA THR A 109 -3.70 12.26 4.87
C THR A 109 -4.14 10.81 5.04
N SER A 110 -5.38 10.50 4.67
CA SER A 110 -5.93 9.15 4.82
C SER A 110 -7.16 8.91 3.95
N VAL A 111 -7.47 7.65 3.69
CA VAL A 111 -8.77 7.24 3.14
C VAL A 111 -9.29 6.06 3.96
N GLU A 112 -10.57 6.10 4.32
CA GLU A 112 -11.25 5.01 5.01
C GLU A 112 -12.61 4.74 4.37
N ALA A 113 -12.84 3.52 3.90
CA ALA A 113 -14.19 3.06 3.57
C ALA A 113 -14.85 2.57 4.85
N THR A 114 -15.72 3.38 5.45
CA THR A 114 -16.31 3.10 6.77
C THR A 114 -17.52 2.15 6.69
N GLY A 115 -18.26 2.18 5.57
CA GLY A 115 -19.54 1.48 5.48
C GLY A 115 -20.20 1.56 4.10
N GLY A 116 -21.52 1.39 4.09
CA GLY A 116 -22.35 1.32 2.89
C GLY A 116 -22.47 -0.09 2.28
N THR A 117 -23.55 -0.33 1.54
CA THR A 117 -23.85 -1.63 0.92
C THR A 117 -22.88 -1.99 -0.21
N ALA A 118 -22.26 -1.00 -0.85
CA ALA A 118 -21.29 -1.17 -1.93
C ALA A 118 -19.91 -1.59 -1.43
N LYS A 119 -19.53 -1.29 -0.17
CA LYS A 119 -18.16 -1.53 0.34
C LYS A 119 -17.69 -2.96 0.12
N ALA A 120 -18.54 -3.93 0.49
CA ALA A 120 -18.23 -5.35 0.33
C ALA A 120 -18.21 -5.79 -1.14
N LYS A 121 -19.08 -5.22 -1.98
CA LYS A 121 -19.15 -5.49 -3.42
C LYS A 121 -17.91 -4.99 -4.17
N LEU A 122 -17.38 -3.83 -3.76
CA LEU A 122 -16.12 -3.29 -4.25
C LEU A 122 -14.91 -4.06 -3.67
N GLY A 123 -15.07 -4.69 -2.50
CA GLY A 123 -13.96 -5.37 -1.81
C GLY A 123 -12.97 -4.39 -1.18
N LEU A 124 -13.43 -3.21 -0.75
CA LEU A 124 -12.59 -2.23 -0.06
C LEU A 124 -12.26 -2.70 1.35
N GLY A 125 -10.98 -2.58 1.73
CA GLY A 125 -10.50 -2.93 3.06
C GLY A 125 -11.15 -2.11 4.18
N SER A 126 -11.08 -2.65 5.40
CA SER A 126 -11.48 -1.92 6.60
C SER A 126 -10.28 -1.19 7.21
N GLY A 127 -10.53 0.01 7.73
CA GLY A 127 -9.56 0.81 8.47
C GLY A 127 -9.04 2.02 7.70
N LYS A 128 -8.52 2.98 8.46
CA LYS A 128 -7.90 4.22 7.98
C LYS A 128 -6.58 3.92 7.29
N ALA A 129 -6.54 4.05 5.97
CA ALA A 129 -5.35 3.82 5.17
C ALA A 129 -4.63 5.15 4.89
N GLY A 130 -3.55 5.36 5.63
CA GLY A 130 -2.64 6.49 5.46
C GLY A 130 -1.60 6.27 4.35
N PRO A 131 -0.63 7.19 4.25
CA PRO A 131 0.53 7.03 3.39
C PRO A 131 1.44 5.91 3.90
N LEU A 132 2.38 5.46 3.07
CA LEU A 132 3.44 4.55 3.55
C LEU A 132 4.29 5.25 4.60
N LYS A 133 4.72 4.52 5.63
CA LYS A 133 5.56 5.04 6.71
C LYS A 133 6.68 4.08 7.05
N LEU A 134 7.82 4.65 7.47
CA LEU A 134 8.91 3.90 8.08
C LEU A 134 8.68 3.80 9.60
N GLY A 135 8.75 2.59 10.12
CA GLY A 135 8.42 2.27 11.50
C GLY A 135 6.99 1.73 11.63
N VAL A 136 6.82 0.72 12.47
CA VAL A 136 5.51 0.15 12.79
C VAL A 136 5.37 -0.04 14.28
N THR A 137 4.42 0.67 14.88
CA THR A 137 4.08 0.49 16.29
C THR A 137 2.77 -0.24 16.48
N LYS A 138 2.78 -1.23 17.38
CA LYS A 138 1.60 -2.00 17.79
C LYS A 138 1.47 -2.00 19.31
N GLY A 139 0.25 -2.17 19.79
CA GLY A 139 -0.05 -2.19 21.23
C GLY A 139 -0.06 -0.80 21.87
N THR A 140 -0.30 -0.78 23.18
CA THR A 140 -0.41 0.44 23.98
C THR A 140 0.25 0.26 25.35
N GLY A 141 0.68 1.37 25.97
CA GLY A 141 1.27 1.36 27.31
C GLY A 141 2.50 0.44 27.40
N ALA A 142 2.54 -0.42 28.42
CA ALA A 142 3.64 -1.34 28.66
C ALA A 142 3.83 -2.42 27.57
N ASN A 143 2.79 -2.69 26.76
CA ASN A 143 2.83 -3.69 25.69
C ASN A 143 3.11 -3.06 24.32
N LYS A 144 3.52 -1.79 24.28
CA LYS A 144 3.82 -1.08 23.04
C LYS A 144 5.14 -1.60 22.45
N GLN A 145 5.10 -2.06 21.20
CA GLN A 145 6.26 -2.54 20.46
C GLN A 145 6.41 -1.75 19.16
N THR A 146 7.62 -1.27 18.90
CA THR A 146 7.96 -0.51 17.70
C THR A 146 9.01 -1.24 16.88
N ALA A 147 8.67 -1.63 15.67
CA ALA A 147 9.60 -2.15 14.67
C ALA A 147 10.10 -0.98 13.81
N VAL A 148 11.21 -0.36 14.22
CA VAL A 148 11.74 0.88 13.62
C VAL A 148 12.15 0.72 12.14
N ASP A 149 12.68 -0.44 11.78
CA ASP A 149 13.21 -0.70 10.42
C ASP A 149 12.15 -1.24 9.44
N THR A 150 10.89 -1.32 9.85
CA THR A 150 9.81 -1.91 9.06
C THR A 150 8.98 -0.84 8.36
N ILE A 151 8.73 -1.01 7.07
CA ILE A 151 7.74 -0.25 6.29
C ILE A 151 6.48 -1.12 6.21
N ASP A 152 5.37 -0.63 6.76
CA ASP A 152 4.08 -1.31 6.69
C ASP A 152 3.40 -1.00 5.37
N LEU A 153 3.09 -2.04 4.61
CA LEU A 153 2.35 -1.90 3.36
C LEU A 153 0.86 -2.12 3.61
N PRO A 154 -0.06 -1.44 2.91
CA PRO A 154 -1.48 -1.74 2.99
C PRO A 154 -1.76 -3.22 2.69
N PRO A 155 -2.83 -3.81 3.26
CA PRO A 155 -3.26 -5.15 2.88
C PRO A 155 -3.52 -5.23 1.38
N CYS A 156 -3.14 -6.35 0.76
CA CYS A 156 -3.48 -6.64 -0.63
C CYS A 156 -5.02 -6.68 -0.78
N PRO A 157 -5.64 -5.87 -1.66
CA PRO A 157 -7.09 -5.92 -1.87
C PRO A 157 -7.59 -7.26 -2.39
N ASP A 158 -6.80 -7.95 -3.22
CA ASP A 158 -7.23 -9.19 -3.86
C ASP A 158 -7.28 -10.38 -2.90
N CYS A 159 -6.25 -10.57 -2.07
CA CYS A 159 -6.15 -11.73 -1.17
C CYS A 159 -6.07 -11.41 0.33
N GLY A 160 -6.01 -10.13 0.71
CA GLY A 160 -5.91 -9.68 2.11
C GLY A 160 -4.53 -9.86 2.76
N ALA A 161 -3.54 -10.39 2.03
CA ALA A 161 -2.19 -10.58 2.56
C ALA A 161 -1.59 -9.23 3.01
N LYS A 162 -1.03 -9.22 4.21
CA LYS A 162 -0.32 -8.07 4.77
C LYS A 162 1.18 -8.28 4.58
N GLU A 163 1.77 -7.45 3.75
CA GLU A 163 3.19 -7.50 3.43
C GLU A 163 3.92 -6.37 4.14
N SER A 164 5.20 -6.57 4.41
CA SER A 164 6.07 -5.54 4.98
C SER A 164 7.44 -5.59 4.32
N LEU A 165 8.12 -4.45 4.31
CA LEU A 165 9.49 -4.34 3.87
C LEU A 165 10.34 -4.00 5.07
N VAL A 166 11.52 -4.59 5.18
CA VAL A 166 12.44 -4.35 6.29
C VAL A 166 13.75 -3.83 5.73
N ARG A 167 14.11 -2.60 6.08
CA ARG A 167 15.43 -2.07 5.74
C ARG A 167 16.49 -2.76 6.61
N THR A 168 17.72 -2.86 6.13
CA THR A 168 18.81 -3.53 6.85
C THR A 168 20.07 -2.68 6.92
N TRP A 169 20.78 -2.85 8.04
CA TRP A 169 22.06 -2.23 8.36
C TRP A 169 23.28 -3.13 8.11
N ASP A 170 23.07 -4.38 7.69
CA ASP A 170 24.18 -5.32 7.39
C ASP A 170 25.00 -4.81 6.21
N THR A 171 26.19 -5.30 5.89
CA THR A 171 26.81 -4.96 4.58
C THR A 171 26.63 -6.13 3.62
N MET A 172 26.38 -5.86 2.34
CA MET A 172 26.37 -6.93 1.34
C MET A 172 27.74 -7.64 1.31
N PRO A 173 27.80 -8.98 1.39
CA PRO A 173 29.06 -9.69 1.20
C PRO A 173 29.64 -9.42 -0.19
N PRO A 174 30.97 -9.28 -0.33
CA PRO A 174 31.60 -9.13 -1.64
C PRO A 174 31.21 -10.26 -2.60
N GLY A 175 30.94 -9.91 -3.86
CA GLY A 175 30.57 -10.85 -4.92
C GLY A 175 29.06 -11.14 -5.05
N PHE A 176 28.21 -10.51 -4.23
CA PHE A 176 26.75 -10.64 -4.29
C PHE A 176 26.03 -9.35 -4.72
N GLU A 177 26.76 -8.33 -5.16
CA GLU A 177 26.27 -6.97 -5.41
C GLU A 177 25.17 -6.94 -6.48
N ASP A 178 25.20 -7.85 -7.45
CA ASP A 178 24.23 -7.96 -8.54
C ASP A 178 23.09 -8.94 -8.29
N SER A 179 23.11 -9.63 -7.15
CA SER A 179 22.07 -10.59 -6.77
C SER A 179 20.71 -9.90 -6.62
N PHE A 180 19.63 -10.68 -6.78
CA PHE A 180 18.27 -10.22 -6.51
C PHE A 180 18.15 -9.63 -5.09
N HIS A 181 18.75 -10.30 -4.10
CA HIS A 181 18.73 -9.87 -2.71
C HIS A 181 19.40 -8.51 -2.52
N ALA A 182 20.55 -8.30 -3.16
CA ALA A 182 21.25 -7.02 -3.10
C ALA A 182 20.41 -5.90 -3.72
N LYS A 183 19.90 -6.09 -4.94
CA LYS A 183 19.05 -5.08 -5.61
C LYS A 183 17.80 -4.76 -4.79
N HIS A 184 17.09 -5.78 -4.31
CA HIS A 184 15.90 -5.59 -3.49
C HIS A 184 16.21 -4.84 -2.20
N ARG A 185 17.29 -5.23 -1.50
CA ARG A 185 17.78 -4.55 -0.30
C ARG A 185 18.07 -3.08 -0.55
N ARG A 186 18.85 -2.75 -1.60
CA ARG A 186 19.20 -1.36 -1.91
C ARG A 186 17.97 -0.49 -2.12
N ALA A 187 16.96 -1.03 -2.79
CA ALA A 187 15.71 -0.32 -2.98
C ALA A 187 14.86 -0.17 -1.73
N VAL A 188 14.80 -1.18 -0.86
CA VAL A 188 14.11 -1.05 0.43
C VAL A 188 14.82 -0.02 1.31
N ASN A 189 16.16 -0.03 1.32
CA ASN A 189 16.98 0.96 2.03
C ASN A 189 16.78 2.37 1.45
N ALA A 190 16.74 2.52 0.12
CA ALA A 190 16.49 3.79 -0.55
C ALA A 190 15.07 4.31 -0.27
N LEU A 191 14.05 3.46 -0.35
CA LEU A 191 12.66 3.80 0.02
C LEU A 191 12.58 4.25 1.48
N ALA A 192 13.22 3.52 2.39
CA ALA A 192 13.24 3.90 3.80
C ALA A 192 13.89 5.28 4.02
N GLN A 193 15.02 5.55 3.35
CA GLN A 193 15.65 6.86 3.42
C GLN A 193 14.80 7.96 2.79
N HIS A 194 14.09 7.67 1.69
CA HIS A 194 13.14 8.60 1.09
C HIS A 194 12.01 8.92 2.07
N LEU A 195 11.34 7.92 2.64
CA LEU A 195 10.26 8.11 3.63
C LEU A 195 10.77 8.89 4.84
N LYS A 196 11.94 8.53 5.39
CA LYS A 196 12.58 9.27 6.49
C LYS A 196 12.82 10.74 6.10
N GLY A 197 13.44 11.00 4.96
CA GLY A 197 13.76 12.35 4.49
C GLY A 197 12.54 13.22 4.22
N GLN A 198 11.40 12.61 3.87
CA GLN A 198 10.12 13.29 3.72
C GLN A 198 9.38 13.49 5.06
N GLY A 199 9.90 12.95 6.17
CA GLY A 199 9.26 13.02 7.49
C GLY A 199 8.20 11.94 7.76
N PHE A 200 8.14 10.90 6.92
CA PHE A 200 7.15 9.81 6.96
C PHE A 200 7.62 8.69 7.90
N SER A 201 8.07 9.07 9.10
CA SER A 201 8.37 8.12 10.16
C SER A 201 7.17 7.97 11.08
N ASP A 202 6.91 6.74 11.53
CA ASP A 202 6.02 6.52 12.67
C ASP A 202 6.50 7.36 13.86
N ALA A 203 5.56 7.97 14.57
CA ALA A 203 5.85 8.90 15.66
C ALA A 203 6.73 8.26 16.75
N ASP A 204 6.54 6.97 17.03
CA ASP A 204 7.32 6.25 18.04
C ASP A 204 8.68 5.76 17.51
N ALA A 205 8.84 5.60 16.20
CA ALA A 205 10.11 5.25 15.57
C ALA A 205 10.98 6.48 15.25
N LYS A 206 10.35 7.64 15.09
CA LYS A 206 10.99 8.90 14.70
C LYS A 206 12.20 9.28 15.57
N PRO A 207 12.18 9.18 16.92
CA PRO A 207 13.35 9.49 17.73
C PRO A 207 14.56 8.62 17.38
N THR A 208 14.35 7.34 17.07
CA THR A 208 15.43 6.46 16.60
C THR A 208 15.95 6.91 15.24
N HIS A 209 15.04 7.23 14.31
CA HIS A 209 15.44 7.67 12.96
C HIS A 209 16.22 8.98 12.97
N ASP A 210 15.80 9.94 13.79
CA ASP A 210 16.45 11.25 13.91
C ASP A 210 17.88 11.15 14.50
N ASN A 211 18.17 10.08 15.26
CA ASN A 211 19.47 9.83 15.87
C ASN A 211 20.33 8.80 15.10
N GLU A 212 19.93 8.41 13.89
CA GLU A 212 20.74 7.50 13.08
C GLU A 212 22.09 8.14 12.70
N PRO A 213 23.20 7.38 12.78
CA PRO A 213 24.54 7.90 12.49
C PRO A 213 24.76 8.23 11.00
N GLY A 214 23.86 7.79 10.13
CA GLY A 214 23.91 7.99 8.69
C GLY A 214 22.84 7.18 7.96
N PRO A 215 22.83 7.19 6.62
CA PRO A 215 22.01 6.25 5.87
C PRO A 215 22.48 4.80 6.11
N PRO A 216 21.60 3.80 5.98
CA PRO A 216 22.02 2.42 5.95
C PRO A 216 22.97 2.19 4.78
N PRO A 217 23.81 1.14 4.85
CA PRO A 217 24.69 0.78 3.75
C PRO A 217 23.89 0.41 2.51
N ASP A 218 24.57 0.47 1.37
CA ASP A 218 24.05 0.11 0.06
C ASP A 218 22.78 0.90 -0.35
N VAL A 219 22.61 2.13 0.13
CA VAL A 219 21.54 3.02 -0.37
C VAL A 219 21.87 3.45 -1.79
N GLU A 220 20.95 3.23 -2.74
CA GLU A 220 21.12 3.83 -4.06
C GLU A 220 21.04 5.35 -3.93
N ALA A 221 22.04 6.05 -4.50
CA ALA A 221 22.16 7.51 -4.37
C ALA A 221 20.94 8.27 -4.92
N ASN A 222 20.17 7.66 -5.82
CA ASN A 222 18.97 8.23 -6.40
C ASN A 222 17.78 7.30 -6.12
N PHE A 223 16.81 7.79 -5.35
CA PHE A 223 15.45 7.28 -5.39
C PHE A 223 14.66 8.13 -6.41
N PRO A 224 13.83 7.52 -7.28
CA PRO A 224 13.63 6.08 -7.39
C PRO A 224 14.87 5.34 -7.92
N PRO A 225 15.16 4.12 -7.42
CA PRO A 225 16.04 3.22 -8.15
C PRO A 225 15.36 3.03 -9.52
N GLY A 226 16.09 3.18 -10.63
CA GLY A 226 15.51 2.93 -11.96
C GLY A 226 14.78 1.57 -12.01
N PRO A 227 13.95 1.28 -13.04
CA PRO A 227 13.09 0.11 -13.06
C PRO A 227 13.84 -1.14 -12.63
N MET A 228 13.49 -1.63 -11.44
CA MET A 228 14.08 -2.83 -10.88
C MET A 228 13.42 -3.99 -11.59
N ASN A 229 13.99 -4.37 -12.73
CA ASN A 229 13.59 -5.56 -13.46
C ASN A 229 14.09 -6.79 -12.69
N LEU A 230 13.43 -7.06 -11.56
CA LEU A 230 13.73 -8.18 -10.71
C LEU A 230 13.07 -9.42 -11.32
N PRO A 231 13.84 -10.44 -11.70
CA PRO A 231 13.25 -11.69 -12.16
C PRO A 231 12.32 -12.24 -11.08
N LYS A 232 11.17 -12.79 -11.49
CA LYS A 232 10.24 -13.42 -10.56
C LYS A 232 11.02 -14.42 -9.70
N PRO A 233 10.94 -14.36 -8.36
CA PRO A 233 11.58 -15.37 -7.54
C PRO A 233 11.07 -16.75 -7.98
N PRO A 234 11.94 -17.78 -8.00
CA PRO A 234 11.50 -19.12 -8.31
C PRO A 234 10.35 -19.49 -7.37
N PRO A 235 9.32 -20.22 -7.84
CA PRO A 235 8.24 -20.65 -6.98
C PRO A 235 8.83 -21.33 -5.75
N PHE A 236 8.32 -21.01 -4.56
CA PHE A 236 8.64 -21.79 -3.37
C PHE A 236 8.26 -23.24 -3.70
N GLY A 237 9.26 -24.12 -3.73
CA GLY A 237 9.01 -25.54 -3.89
C GLY A 237 8.05 -26.02 -2.80
N PRO A 238 7.29 -27.09 -3.03
CA PRO A 238 6.49 -27.69 -1.97
C PRO A 238 7.38 -27.91 -0.75
N PRO A 239 6.86 -27.72 0.48
CA PRO A 239 7.63 -27.97 1.69
C PRO A 239 8.24 -29.38 1.60
N PRO A 240 9.51 -29.57 2.02
CA PRO A 240 10.13 -30.89 1.98
C PRO A 240 9.22 -31.85 2.74
N ASN A 241 8.83 -32.96 2.08
CA ASN A 241 8.07 -34.02 2.73
C ASN A 241 8.83 -34.40 4.00
N THR A 242 8.24 -34.11 5.17
CA THR A 242 8.70 -34.67 6.43
C THR A 242 8.79 -36.18 6.24
N PRO A 243 10.00 -36.78 6.38
CA PRO A 243 10.10 -38.23 6.36
C PRO A 243 9.19 -38.77 7.44
N GLY A 244 8.24 -39.64 7.05
CA GLY A 244 7.38 -40.33 8.01
C GLY A 244 8.25 -40.97 9.08
N GLY A 245 8.05 -40.55 10.34
CA GLY A 245 8.75 -41.12 11.47
C GLY A 245 8.45 -42.63 11.57
N PRO A 246 9.45 -43.43 11.98
CA PRO A 246 9.27 -44.87 12.23
C PRO A 246 8.29 -45.15 13.37
#